data_AF-X0YDA7-F1
#
_entry.id   AF-X0YDA7-F1
#
_cell.length_a   1.000
_cell.length_b   1.000
_cell.length_c   1.000
_cell.angle_alpha   90.00
_cell.angle_beta   90.00
_cell.angle_gamma   90.00
#
_symmetry.space_group_name_H-M   'P 1'
#
loop_
_entity.id
_entity.type
_entity.pdbx_description
1 polymer ?
#
loop_
_entity_poly.entity_id
_entity_poly.type
_entity_poly.pdbx_seq_one_letter_code
_entity_poly.pdbx_strand_id
1 'polypeptide(L)' 'GKAKAPTDYMVTQTIKADVNGLFTYTAPRAGWWGFAALNTSDEKIEGKDVEMGAVLWVKFHD' A
#
# COMPACT_ATOMS: atom_id res chain seq x y z
N GLY A 1 16.96 0.62 -15.38
CA GLY A 1 16.65 1.95 -15.96
C GLY A 1 16.11 2.87 -14.88
N LYS A 2 16.34 4.18 -14.98
CA LYS A 2 15.71 5.18 -14.11
C LYS A 2 14.30 5.45 -14.60
N ALA A 3 13.28 5.20 -13.77
CA ALA A 3 11.90 5.57 -14.06
C ALA A 3 11.57 6.90 -13.35
N LYS A 4 10.81 7.78 -14.02
CA LYS A 4 10.32 9.03 -13.43
C LYS A 4 8.80 8.96 -13.34
N ALA A 5 8.26 9.10 -12.13
CA ALA A 5 6.81 9.18 -11.94
C ALA A 5 6.28 10.48 -12.60
N PRO A 6 5.11 10.46 -13.27
CA PRO A 6 4.53 11.67 -13.86
C PRO A 6 4.19 12.74 -12.83
N THR A 7 3.76 12.30 -11.63
CA THR A 7 3.50 13.17 -10.47
C THR A 7 3.86 12.41 -9.18
N ASP A 8 3.94 13.11 -8.05
CA ASP A 8 4.20 12.51 -6.74
C ASP A 8 3.10 11.51 -6.31
N TYR A 9 1.87 11.68 -6.81
CA TYR A 9 0.77 10.73 -6.60
C TYR A 9 1.03 9.35 -7.23
N MET A 10 2.02 9.22 -8.12
CA MET A 10 2.44 7.93 -8.69
C MET A 10 3.69 7.36 -8.03
N VAL A 11 4.18 8.00 -6.95
CA VAL A 11 5.26 7.48 -6.09
C VAL A 11 4.65 6.73 -4.91
N THR A 12 3.68 7.33 -4.22
CA THR A 12 2.93 6.69 -3.13
C THR A 12 1.44 6.81 -3.40
N GLN A 13 0.77 5.66 -3.50
CA GLN A 13 -0.64 5.57 -3.83
C GLN A 13 -1.40 5.02 -2.63
N THR A 14 -2.48 5.70 -2.25
CA THR A 14 -3.42 5.20 -1.25
C THR A 14 -4.68 4.74 -1.95
N ILE A 15 -5.08 3.50 -1.67
CA ILE A 15 -6.29 2.88 -2.23
C ILE A 15 -7.10 2.39 -1.04
N LYS A 16 -8.37 2.81 -0.97
CA LYS A 16 -9.30 2.29 0.03
C LYS A 16 -9.85 0.97 -0.47
N ALA A 17 -9.62 -0.10 0.28
CA ALA A 17 -10.22 -1.39 0.01
C ALA A 17 -11.75 -1.34 0.24
N ASP A 18 -12.48 -2.26 -0.39
CA ASP A 18 -13.89 -2.44 -0.13
C ASP A 18 -14.16 -3.09 1.25
N VAL A 19 -15.43 -3.34 1.56
CA VAL A 19 -15.85 -3.95 2.84
C VAL A 19 -15.27 -5.35 3.09
N ASN A 20 -14.85 -6.05 2.04
CA ASN A 20 -14.24 -7.37 2.13
C ASN A 20 -12.70 -7.31 2.17
N GLY A 21 -12.12 -6.11 2.22
CA GLY A 21 -10.68 -5.91 2.15
C GLY A 21 -10.09 -6.08 0.75
N LEU A 22 -10.92 -6.07 -0.31
CA LEU A 22 -10.46 -6.18 -1.69
C LEU A 22 -10.04 -4.81 -2.25
N PHE A 23 -8.91 -4.78 -2.94
CA PHE A 23 -8.47 -3.64 -3.76
C PHE A 23 -7.94 -4.15 -5.10
N THR A 24 -7.93 -3.30 -6.12
CA THR A 24 -7.35 -3.62 -7.44
C THR A 24 -6.23 -2.64 -7.75
N TYR A 25 -5.11 -3.18 -8.22
CA TYR A 25 -3.93 -2.41 -8.61
C TYR A 25 -3.34 -2.94 -9.90
N THR A 26 -2.98 -2.04 -10.81
CA THR A 26 -2.25 -2.38 -12.04
C THR A 26 -0.85 -1.77 -11.95
N ALA A 27 0.16 -2.63 -11.81
CA ALA A 27 1.55 -2.18 -11.79
C ALA A 27 1.94 -1.60 -13.17
N PRO A 28 2.42 -0.35 -13.25
CA PRO A 28 2.79 0.27 -14.52
C PRO A 28 4.08 -0.30 -15.15
N ARG A 29 4.80 -1.15 -14.42
CA ARG A 29 6.02 -1.83 -14.89
C ARG A 29 6.30 -3.09 -14.06
N ALA A 30 6.95 -4.07 -14.68
CA ALA A 30 7.52 -5.21 -13.98
C ALA A 30 8.56 -4.79 -12.92
N GLY A 31 8.72 -5.63 -11.89
CA GLY A 31 9.61 -5.38 -10.77
C GLY A 31 8.97 -5.65 -9.42
N TRP A 32 9.69 -5.29 -8.35
CA TRP A 32 9.22 -5.41 -6.97
C TRP A 32 8.37 -4.21 -6.57
N TRP A 33 7.22 -4.50 -5.95
CA TRP A 33 6.28 -3.54 -5.40
C TRP A 33 5.91 -3.93 -3.97
N GLY A 34 5.82 -2.93 -3.10
CA GLY A 34 5.43 -3.10 -1.70
C GLY A 34 4.04 -2.51 -1.46
N PHE A 35 3.19 -3.25 -0.76
CA PHE A 35 1.84 -2.82 -0.36
C PHE A 35 1.77 -2.84 1.16
N ALA A 36 1.56 -1.67 1.78
CA ALA A 36 1.31 -1.56 3.20
C ALA A 36 -0.21 -1.65 3.44
N ALA A 37 -0.66 -2.75 4.03
CA ALA A 37 -2.02 -2.90 4.53
C ALA A 37 -2.04 -2.34 5.95
N LEU A 38 -2.67 -1.19 6.13
CA LEU A 38 -2.72 -0.46 7.41
C LEU A 38 -4.15 -0.47 7.94
N ASN A 39 -4.30 -0.93 9.18
CA ASN A 39 -5.53 -0.86 9.94
C ASN A 39 -5.28 -0.13 11.26
N THR A 40 -6.33 0.39 11.88
CA THR A 40 -6.25 0.93 13.24
C THR A 40 -6.62 -0.19 14.22
N SER A 41 -5.82 -0.37 15.25
CA SER A 41 -6.09 -1.29 16.36
C SER A 41 -7.30 -0.83 17.17
N ASP A 42 -8.01 -1.77 17.79
CA ASP A 42 -9.02 -1.46 18.81
C ASP A 42 -8.38 -0.96 20.13
N GLU A 43 -7.10 -1.27 20.34
CA GLU A 43 -6.34 -0.82 21.51
C GLU A 43 -5.73 0.58 21.30
N LYS A 44 -5.68 1.35 22.39
CA LYS A 44 -5.01 2.66 22.44
C LYS A 44 -3.86 2.64 23.42
N ILE A 45 -2.76 3.31 23.05
CA ILE A 45 -1.62 3.54 23.94
C ILE A 45 -1.61 5.02 24.30
N GLU A 46 -1.67 5.33 25.59
CA GLU A 46 -1.73 6.72 26.10
C GLU A 46 -2.85 7.58 25.45
N GLY A 47 -3.99 6.95 25.15
CA GLY A 47 -5.13 7.61 24.51
C GLY A 47 -4.98 7.87 23.01
N LYS A 48 -3.90 7.42 22.38
CA LYS A 48 -3.64 7.55 20.94
C LYS A 48 -3.96 6.24 20.20
N ASP A 49 -4.38 6.40 18.95
CA ASP A 49 -4.65 5.28 18.05
C ASP A 49 -3.35 4.53 17.72
N VAL A 50 -3.43 3.21 17.65
CA VAL A 50 -2.31 2.33 17.31
C VAL A 50 -2.51 1.81 15.90
N GLU A 51 -1.49 1.94 15.04
CA GLU A 51 -1.50 1.35 13.71
C GLU A 51 -1.13 -0.14 13.79
N MET A 52 -1.98 -0.99 13.20
CA MET A 52 -1.69 -2.38 12.91
C MET A 52 -1.45 -2.51 11.40
N GLY A 53 -0.19 -2.71 11.03
CA GLY A 53 0.24 -2.82 9.64
C GLY A 53 0.79 -4.19 9.29
N ALA A 54 0.61 -4.59 8.03
CA ALA A 54 1.38 -5.65 7.39
C ALA A 54 1.90 -5.17 6.02
N VAL A 55 3.05 -5.68 5.59
CA VAL A 55 3.62 -5.34 4.28
C VAL A 55 3.66 -6.59 3.40
N LEU A 56 3.06 -6.50 2.22
CA LEU A 56 3.15 -7.50 1.17
C LEU A 56 4.15 -7.06 0.10
N TRP A 57 5.09 -7.94 -0.26
CA TRP A 57 5.99 -7.73 -1.39
C TRP A 57 5.57 -8.61 -2.56
N VAL A 58 5.34 -7.99 -3.72
CA VAL A 58 4.93 -8.69 -4.94
C VAL A 58 5.91 -8.36 -6.05
N LYS A 59 6.38 -9.38 -6.77
CA LYS A 59 7.19 -9.22 -7.98
C LYS A 59 6.30 -9.44 -9.20
N PHE A 60 6.13 -8.39 -10.00
CA PHE A 60 5.47 -8.46 -11.30
C PHE A 60 6.50 -8.79 -12.37
N HIS A 61 6.14 -9.69 -13.28
CA HIS A 61 6.95 -10.15 -14.40
C HIS A 61 6.35 -9.66 -15.72
N ASP A 62 7.17 -9.53 -16.76
CA ASP A 62 6.74 -9.19 -18.12
C ASP A 62 6.01 -10.37 -18.80
#